data_AF-A0A1Y5HHE5-F1
#
_entry.id   AF-A0A1Y5HHE5-F1
#
_cell.length_a   1.000
_cell.length_b   1.000
_cell.length_c   1.000
_cell.angle_alpha   90.00
_cell.angle_beta   90.00
_cell.angle_gamma   90.00
#
_symmetry.space_group_name_H-M   'P 1'
#
loop_
_entity.id
_entity.type
_entity.pdbx_description
1 polymer ?
#
loop_
_entity_poly.entity_id
_entity_poly.type
_entity_poly.pdbx_seq_one_letter_code
_entity_poly.pdbx_strand_id
1 'polypeptide(L)' 'MKDLNQLQFALVKQAPTISSVTSLHGEIQLSFEMKQKLGQALVRIISDEMKHRHQTLLDFIDDEIALLESDAVH' A
#
# COMPACT_ATOMS: atom_id res chain seq x y z
N MET A 1 5.25 -3.87 10.20
CA MET A 1 4.92 -2.45 10.51
C MET A 1 5.84 -1.42 9.86
N LYS A 2 7.16 -1.66 9.70
CA LYS A 2 8.04 -0.72 8.98
C LYS A 2 7.57 -0.44 7.54
N ASP A 3 7.12 -1.47 6.83
CA ASP A 3 6.64 -1.35 5.45
C ASP A 3 5.37 -0.48 5.33
N LEU A 4 4.45 -0.58 6.30
CA LEU A 4 3.23 0.25 6.37
C LEU A 4 3.57 1.74 6.54
N ASN A 5 4.54 2.05 7.40
CA ASN A 5 5.00 3.42 7.60
C ASN A 5 5.74 3.97 6.37
N GLN A 6 6.51 3.13 5.67
CA GLN A 6 7.17 3.51 4.41
C GLN A 6 6.16 3.78 3.29
N LEU A 7 5.11 2.95 3.19
CA LEU A 7 4.01 3.14 2.25
C LEU A 7 3.25 4.44 2.54
N GLN A 8 2.91 4.70 3.80
CA GLN A 8 2.26 5.94 4.21
C GLN A 8 3.15 7.16 3.91
N PHE A 9 4.45 7.06 4.15
CA PHE A 9 5.41 8.11 3.83
C PHE A 9 5.46 8.40 2.33
N ALA A 10 5.57 7.37 1.48
CA ALA A 10 5.58 7.53 0.03
C ALA A 10 4.31 8.25 -0.47
N LEU A 11 3.17 7.91 0.09
CA LEU A 11 1.85 8.46 -0.26
C LEU A 11 1.72 9.94 0.13
N VAL A 12 2.19 10.31 1.33
CA VAL A 12 2.01 11.67 1.87
C VAL A 12 3.12 12.62 1.43
N LYS A 13 4.35 12.13 1.22
CA LYS A 13 5.53 12.99 1.00
C LYS A 13 6.12 12.89 -0.40
N GLN A 14 6.06 11.74 -1.05
CA GLN A 14 6.71 11.54 -2.36
C GLN A 14 5.72 11.68 -3.53
N ALA A 15 4.52 11.09 -3.43
CA ALA A 15 3.51 11.15 -4.48
C ALA A 15 3.17 12.59 -4.94
N PRO A 16 3.04 13.60 -4.03
CA PRO A 16 2.78 14.98 -4.44
C PRO A 16 3.95 15.65 -5.18
N THR A 17 5.17 15.13 -5.04
CA THR A 17 6.38 15.70 -5.64
C THR A 17 6.69 15.16 -7.04
N ILE A 18 5.91 14.19 -7.54
CA ILE A 18 6.13 13.61 -8.87
C ILE A 18 5.80 14.67 -9.94
N SER A 19 6.84 15.18 -10.60
CA SER A 19 6.74 16.17 -11.67
C SER A 19 6.65 15.54 -13.05
N SER A 20 7.24 14.36 -13.23
CA SER A 20 7.42 13.69 -14.49
C SER A 20 7.37 12.18 -14.32
N VAL A 21 7.13 11.48 -15.43
CA VAL A 21 7.21 10.02 -15.50
C VAL A 21 8.09 9.61 -16.68
N THR A 22 8.94 8.60 -16.45
CA THR A 22 9.76 8.03 -17.53
C THR A 22 8.91 7.10 -18.37
N SER A 23 8.96 7.26 -19.68
CA SER A 23 8.31 6.40 -20.66
C SER A 23 9.32 5.90 -21.71
N LEU A 24 8.88 4.98 -22.58
CA LEU A 24 9.67 4.54 -23.75
C LEU A 24 9.96 5.69 -24.73
N HIS A 25 9.22 6.78 -24.65
CA HIS A 25 9.38 7.98 -25.49
C HIS A 25 10.15 9.10 -24.76
N GLY A 26 10.75 8.80 -23.61
CA GLY A 26 11.46 9.77 -22.78
C GLY A 26 10.62 10.26 -21.60
N GLU A 27 11.06 11.38 -21.02
CA GLU A 27 10.47 11.94 -19.82
C GLU A 27 9.20 12.74 -20.16
N ILE A 28 8.06 12.34 -19.59
CA ILE A 28 6.78 13.03 -19.78
C ILE A 28 6.53 13.91 -18.55
N GLN A 29 6.53 15.23 -18.76
CA GLN A 29 6.15 16.18 -17.71
C GLN A 29 4.64 16.08 -17.45
N LEU A 30 4.27 15.93 -16.18
CA LEU A 30 2.87 15.79 -15.79
C LEU A 30 2.19 17.16 -15.75
N SER A 31 1.04 17.28 -16.42
CA SER A 31 0.14 18.40 -16.20
C SER A 31 -0.42 18.38 -14.78
N PHE A 32 -0.99 19.49 -14.33
CA PHE A 32 -1.66 19.55 -13.01
C PHE A 32 -2.73 18.47 -12.86
N GLU A 33 -3.58 18.28 -13.88
CA GLU A 33 -4.61 17.25 -13.87
C GLU A 33 -4.02 15.84 -13.81
N MET A 34 -2.93 15.57 -14.54
CA MET A 34 -2.24 14.28 -14.48
C MET A 34 -1.64 14.01 -13.11
N LYS A 35 -1.08 15.04 -12.45
CA LYS A 35 -0.57 14.91 -11.06
C LYS A 35 -1.69 14.58 -10.08
N GLN A 36 -2.85 15.22 -10.22
CA GLN A 36 -4.01 14.91 -9.37
C GLN A 36 -4.50 13.47 -9.58
N LYS A 37 -4.66 13.05 -10.84
CA LYS A 37 -5.07 11.67 -11.16
C LYS A 37 -4.06 10.63 -10.69
N LEU A 38 -2.76 10.91 -10.86
CA LEU A 38 -1.69 10.06 -10.37
C LEU A 38 -1.71 9.97 -8.85
N GLY A 39 -1.87 11.09 -8.15
CA GLY A 39 -1.99 11.13 -6.69
C GLY A 39 -3.15 10.26 -6.20
N GLN A 40 -4.34 10.41 -6.79
CA GLN A 40 -5.51 9.59 -6.46
C GLN A 40 -5.28 8.09 -6.71
N ALA A 41 -4.65 7.74 -7.84
CA ALA A 41 -4.33 6.35 -8.16
C ALA A 41 -3.34 5.75 -7.15
N LEU A 42 -2.27 6.49 -6.80
CA LEU A 42 -1.28 6.05 -5.82
C LEU A 42 -1.89 5.89 -4.42
N VAL A 43 -2.74 6.83 -4.00
CA VAL A 43 -3.49 6.73 -2.74
C VAL A 43 -4.29 5.43 -2.69
N ARG A 44 -5.01 5.13 -3.77
CA ARG A 44 -5.84 3.93 -3.85
C ARG A 44 -5.00 2.65 -3.80
N ILE A 45 -3.98 2.52 -4.65
CA ILE A 45 -3.10 1.34 -4.71
C ILE A 45 -2.49 1.06 -3.34
N ILE A 46 -1.93 2.10 -2.71
CA ILE A 46 -1.27 1.92 -1.42
C ILE A 46 -2.31 1.60 -0.33
N SER A 47 -3.47 2.27 -0.31
CA SER A 47 -4.52 1.96 0.68
C SER A 47 -5.03 0.52 0.56
N ASP A 48 -5.17 0.02 -0.66
CA ASP A 48 -5.62 -1.35 -0.91
C ASP A 48 -4.56 -2.37 -0.45
N GLU A 49 -3.27 -2.10 -0.70
CA GLU A 49 -2.16 -2.90 -0.16
C GLU A 49 -2.12 -2.89 1.37
N MET A 50 -2.34 -1.73 2.01
CA MET A 50 -2.40 -1.63 3.47
C MET A 50 -3.53 -2.49 4.05
N LYS A 51 -4.72 -2.45 3.44
CA LYS A 51 -5.86 -3.27 3.84
C LYS A 51 -5.57 -4.76 3.67
N HIS A 52 -4.99 -5.15 2.54
CA HIS A 52 -4.66 -6.55 2.27
C HIS A 52 -3.66 -7.10 3.29
N ARG A 53 -2.59 -6.36 3.59
CA ARG A 53 -1.62 -6.75 4.63
C ARG A 53 -2.23 -6.83 6.02
N HIS A 54 -3.15 -5.91 6.34
CA HIS A 54 -3.84 -5.95 7.62
C HIS A 54 -4.71 -7.20 7.74
N GLN A 55 -5.48 -7.53 6.69
CA GLN A 55 -6.30 -8.74 6.66
C GLN A 55 -5.46 -10.01 6.79
N THR A 56 -4.36 -10.10 6.04
CA THR A 56 -3.45 -11.26 6.10
C THR A 56 -2.91 -11.49 7.52
N LEU A 57 -2.65 -10.42 8.28
CA LEU A 57 -2.21 -10.53 9.66
C LEU A 57 -3.34 -11.02 10.59
N LEU A 58 -4.57 -10.56 10.37
CA LEU A 58 -5.73 -11.04 11.13
C LEU A 58 -5.96 -12.53 10.87
N ASP A 59 -5.96 -12.94 9.61
CA ASP A 59 -6.13 -14.34 9.21
C ASP A 59 -5.06 -15.23 9.87
N PHE A 60 -3.80 -14.79 9.88
CA PHE A 60 -2.71 -15.50 10.56
C PHE A 60 -2.94 -15.64 12.08
N ILE A 61 -3.46 -14.59 12.74
CA ILE A 61 -3.74 -14.65 14.19
C ILE A 61 -4.90 -15.62 14.47
N ASP A 62 -5.94 -15.60 13.64
CA ASP A 62 -7.09 -16.50 13.77
C ASP A 62 -6.67 -17.96 13.60
N ASP A 63 -5.79 -18.26 12.62
CA ASP A 63 -5.22 -19.59 12.41
C ASP A 63 -4.40 -20.07 13.63
N GLU A 64 -3.58 -19.20 14.23
CA GLU A 64 -2.80 -19.52 15.44
C GLU A 64 -3.68 -19.77 16.66
N ILE A 65 -4.76 -19.00 16.84
CA ILE A 65 -5.74 -19.21 17.91
C ILE A 65 -6.42 -20.57 17.75
N ALA A 66 -6.87 -20.89 16.52
CA ALA A 66 -7.52 -22.17 16.24
C ALA A 66 -6.59 -23.38 16.52
N LEU A 67 -5.29 -23.25 16.21
CA LEU A 67 -4.29 -24.26 16.53
C LEU A 67 -4.18 -24.47 18.05
N LEU A 68 -4.06 -23.38 18.82
CA LEU A 68 -3.96 -23.44 20.28
C LEU A 68 -5.20 -24.06 20.94
N GLU A 69 -6.39 -23.75 20.42
CA GLU A 69 -7.64 -24.35 20.90
C GLU A 69 -7.73 -25.85 20.57
N SER A 70 -7.24 -26.27 19.41
CA SER A 70 -7.17 -27.69 19.03
C SER A 70 -6.21 -28.48 19.92
N ASP A 71 -5.05 -27.91 20.24
CA ASP A 71 -4.05 -28.55 21.10
C ASP A 71 -4.48 -28.62 22.57
N ALA A 72 -5.33 -27.70 23.03
CA ALA A 72 -5.88 -27.71 24.40
C ALA A 72 -6.97 -28.77 24.63
N VAL A 73 -7.53 -29.35 23.57
CA VAL A 73 -8.60 -30.37 23.62
C VAL A 73 -8.03 -31.80 23.56
N HIS A 74 -6.72 -31.95 23.33
CA HIS A 74 -5.98 -33.21 23.36
C HIS A 74 -5.10 -33.36 24.61
#